data_AF-A0A969H8S7-F1
#
_entry.id   AF-A0A969H8S7-F1
#
_cell.length_a   1.000
_cell.length_b   1.000
_cell.length_c   1.000
_cell.angle_alpha   90.00
_cell.angle_beta   90.00
_cell.angle_gamma   90.00
#
_symmetry.space_group_name_H-M   'P 1'
#
loop_
_entity.id
_entity.type
_entity.pdbx_description
1 polymer ?
#
loop_
_entity_poly.entity_id
_entity_poly.type
_entity_poly.pdbx_seq_one_letter_code
_entity_poly.pdbx_strand_id
1 'polypeptide(L)'
;MSVTITLPDEIANPLQAQADAKQVSLDDLVTDLLTNVLATEPEEDELEALVARIKATPPNPANIRPATGSLIEALKNAPEDPDFDLETWSHEWAKIEAEIKAINRADDIAEGRG
;
A
#
# COMPACT_ATOMS: atom_id res chain seq x y z
N MET A 1 16.33 2.48 30.19
CA MET A 1 15.02 3.05 30.58
C MET A 1 14.05 1.89 30.73
N SER A 2 13.28 1.83 31.82
CA SER A 2 12.29 0.76 32.04
C SER A 2 10.93 1.21 31.53
N VAL A 3 10.27 0.36 30.74
CA VAL A 3 8.90 0.57 30.26
C VAL A 3 8.01 -0.47 30.93
N THR A 4 6.93 -0.03 31.57
CA THR A 4 5.95 -0.94 32.19
C THR A 4 4.82 -1.18 31.20
N ILE A 5 4.62 -2.43 30.80
CA ILE A 5 3.56 -2.85 29.89
C ILE A 5 2.57 -3.70 30.70
N THR A 6 1.29 -3.30 30.69
CA THR A 6 0.23 -4.07 31.33
C THR A 6 -0.39 -5.00 30.28
N LEU A 7 -0.33 -6.31 30.52
CA LEU A 7 -0.85 -7.32 29.62
C LEU A 7 -2.02 -8.07 30.27
N PRO A 8 -3.05 -8.45 29.50
CA PRO A 8 -4.06 -9.40 29.96
C PRO A 8 -3.46 -10.75 30.37
N ASP A 9 -4.03 -11.42 31.37
CA ASP A 9 -3.54 -12.70 31.91
C ASP A 9 -3.45 -13.81 30.85
N GLU A 10 -4.31 -13.75 29.84
CA GLU A 10 -4.33 -14.67 28.69
C GLU A 10 -3.08 -14.55 27.81
N ILE A 11 -2.34 -13.44 27.89
CA ILE A 11 -1.08 -13.21 27.16
C ILE A 11 0.12 -13.36 28.10
N ALA A 12 0.01 -12.91 29.35
CA ALA A 12 1.08 -12.98 30.34
C ALA A 12 1.45 -14.44 30.70
N ASN A 13 0.46 -15.31 30.89
CA ASN A 13 0.71 -16.70 31.28
C ASN A 13 1.44 -17.52 30.20
N PRO A 14 1.05 -17.46 28.91
CA PRO A 14 1.82 -18.10 27.84
C PRO A 14 3.23 -17.55 27.68
N LEU A 15 3.43 -16.24 27.81
CA LEU A 15 4.75 -15.61 27.71
C LEU A 15 5.70 -16.11 28.80
N GLN A 16 5.22 -16.21 30.05
CA GLN A 16 6.00 -16.76 31.15
C GLN A 16 6.37 -18.21 30.90
N ALA A 17 5.41 -19.05 30.49
CA ALA A 17 5.68 -20.45 30.16
C ALA A 17 6.70 -20.59 29.01
N GLN A 18 6.69 -19.67 28.06
CA GLN A 18 7.61 -19.67 26.92
C GLN A 18 9.01 -19.21 27.33
N ALA A 19 9.13 -18.27 28.26
CA ALA A 19 10.40 -17.85 28.86
C ALA A 19 11.02 -19.00 29.66
N ASP A 20 10.21 -19.70 30.47
CA ASP A 20 10.64 -20.86 31.25
C ASP A 20 11.10 -22.00 30.35
N ALA A 21 10.37 -22.29 29.27
CA ALA A 21 10.73 -23.31 28.29
C ALA A 21 12.06 -23.01 27.56
N LYS A 22 12.35 -21.72 27.33
CA LYS A 22 13.58 -21.26 26.68
C LYS A 22 14.72 -20.98 27.67
N GLN A 23 14.49 -21.14 28.99
CA GLN A 23 15.44 -20.84 30.06
C GLN A 23 16.00 -19.40 29.99
N VAL A 24 15.18 -18.45 29.56
CA VAL A 24 15.52 -17.03 29.49
C VAL A 24 14.64 -16.24 30.46
N SER A 25 15.09 -15.05 30.85
CA SER A 25 14.23 -14.16 31.63
C SER A 25 13.05 -13.68 30.77
N LEU A 26 11.90 -13.42 31.41
CA LEU A 26 10.74 -12.86 30.71
C LEU A 26 11.09 -11.53 30.04
N ASP A 27 11.88 -10.69 30.71
CA ASP A 27 12.31 -9.40 30.18
C ASP A 27 13.19 -9.55 28.93
N ASP A 28 14.10 -10.52 28.91
CA ASP A 28 14.94 -10.80 27.73
C ASP A 28 14.11 -11.33 26.57
N LEU A 29 13.15 -12.23 26.86
CA LEU A 29 12.24 -12.75 25.84
C LEU A 29 11.38 -11.64 25.23
N VAL A 30 10.81 -10.77 26.07
CA VAL A 30 9.97 -9.65 25.62
C VAL A 30 10.81 -8.64 24.84
N THR A 31 12.04 -8.36 25.27
CA THR A 31 12.95 -7.46 24.57
C THR A 31 13.31 -8.00 23.18
N ASP A 32 13.66 -9.28 23.08
CA ASP A 32 13.97 -9.92 21.79
C ASP A 32 12.75 -9.92 20.86
N LEU A 33 11.56 -10.21 21.40
CA LEU A 33 10.32 -10.26 20.62
C LEU A 33 9.94 -8.87 20.09
N LEU A 34 10.02 -7.84 20.93
CA LEU A 34 9.77 -6.45 20.52
C LEU A 34 10.83 -5.96 19.53
N THR A 35 12.09 -6.32 19.72
CA THR A 35 13.19 -5.91 18.83
C THR A 35 13.03 -6.53 17.45
N ASN A 36 12.72 -7.83 17.37
CA ASN A 36 12.49 -8.50 16.09
C ASN A 36 11.27 -7.96 15.34
N VAL A 37 10.16 -7.70 16.05
CA VAL A 37 8.95 -7.12 15.43
C VAL A 37 9.21 -5.70 14.91
N LEU A 38 9.94 -4.88 15.66
CA LEU A 38 10.26 -3.50 15.25
C LEU A 38 11.35 -3.43 14.18
N ALA A 39 12.24 -4.42 14.11
CA ALA A 39 13.26 -4.52 13.06
C ALA A 39 12.72 -5.08 11.74
N THR A 40 11.49 -5.62 11.75
CA THR A 40 10.81 -6.03 10.52
C THR A 40 10.22 -4.79 9.84
N GLU A 41 11.08 -3.94 9.27
CA GLU A 41 10.61 -3.11 8.16
C GLU A 41 10.30 -4.06 6.99
N PRO A 42 9.18 -3.88 6.25
CA PRO A 42 8.93 -4.70 5.07
C PRO A 42 10.12 -4.50 4.13
N GLU A 43 10.90 -5.56 3.92
CA GLU A 43 12.05 -5.50 3.03
C GLU A 43 11.57 -5.01 1.66
N GLU A 44 12.26 -4.04 1.06
CA GLU A 44 11.91 -3.51 -0.28
C GLU A 44 11.79 -4.64 -1.32
N ASP A 45 12.55 -5.73 -1.11
CA ASP A 45 12.50 -6.98 -1.87
C ASP A 45 11.10 -7.65 -1.85
N GLU A 46 10.32 -7.51 -0.77
CA GLU A 46 8.95 -8.03 -0.69
C GLU A 46 7.98 -7.25 -1.59
N LEU A 47 8.19 -5.94 -1.73
CA LEU A 47 7.35 -5.11 -2.60
C LEU A 47 7.61 -5.42 -4.07
N GLU A 48 8.88 -5.53 -4.45
CA GLU A 48 9.26 -5.90 -5.83
C GLU A 48 8.79 -7.31 -6.18
N ALA A 49 8.94 -8.27 -5.26
CA ALA A 49 8.41 -9.62 -5.42
C ALA A 49 6.88 -9.63 -5.53
N LEU A 50 6.17 -8.80 -4.75
CA LEU A 50 4.73 -8.64 -4.82
C LEU A 50 4.30 -8.05 -6.19
N VAL A 51 4.98 -7.02 -6.66
CA VAL A 51 4.72 -6.39 -7.97
C VAL A 51 4.98 -7.40 -9.10
N ALA A 52 6.08 -8.15 -9.05
CA ALA A 52 6.38 -9.20 -10.01
C ALA A 52 5.28 -10.27 -10.03
N ARG A 53 4.79 -10.68 -8.85
CA ARG A 53 3.68 -11.65 -8.73
C ARG A 53 2.38 -11.10 -9.31
N ILE A 54 2.05 -9.84 -9.07
CA ILE A 54 0.87 -9.18 -9.67
C ILE A 54 0.99 -9.13 -11.18
N LYS A 55 2.14 -8.70 -11.73
CA LYS A 55 2.40 -8.64 -13.18
C LYS A 55 2.32 -10.02 -13.84
N ALA A 56 2.76 -11.08 -13.15
CA ALA A 56 2.70 -12.45 -13.65
C ALA A 56 1.31 -13.11 -13.50
N THR A 57 0.37 -12.48 -12.79
CA THR A 57 -0.96 -13.05 -12.58
C THR A 57 -1.76 -12.97 -13.88
N PRO A 58 -2.22 -14.10 -14.44
CA PRO A 58 -3.03 -14.08 -15.65
C PRO A 58 -4.38 -13.39 -15.38
N PRO A 59 -4.98 -12.72 -16.38
CA PRO A 59 -6.30 -12.14 -16.24
C PRO A 59 -7.29 -13.21 -15.77
N ASN A 60 -7.93 -12.99 -14.62
CA ASN A 60 -8.96 -13.91 -14.13
C ASN A 60 -10.27 -13.60 -14.89
N PRO A 61 -10.75 -14.48 -15.79
CA PRO A 61 -11.97 -14.23 -16.55
C PRO A 61 -13.21 -14.12 -15.65
N ALA A 62 -13.19 -14.68 -14.44
CA ALA A 62 -14.27 -14.51 -13.46
C ALA A 62 -14.37 -13.07 -12.91
N ASN A 63 -13.29 -12.27 -13.03
CA ASN A 63 -13.29 -10.86 -12.66
C ASN A 63 -13.74 -9.94 -13.81
N ILE A 64 -13.91 -10.47 -15.02
CA ILE A 64 -14.41 -9.73 -16.16
C ILE A 64 -15.94 -9.76 -16.09
N ARG A 65 -16.54 -8.65 -15.68
CA ARG A 65 -17.99 -8.47 -15.71
C ARG A 65 -18.39 -7.82 -17.02
N PRO A 66 -19.25 -8.44 -17.84
CA PRO A 66 -19.78 -7.80 -19.03
C PRO A 66 -20.60 -6.57 -18.63
N ALA A 67 -20.54 -5.51 -19.44
CA ALA A 67 -21.32 -4.32 -19.22
C ALA A 67 -22.82 -4.66 -19.23
N THR A 68 -23.55 -4.23 -18.20
CA THR A 68 -24.98 -4.52 -18.03
C THR A 68 -25.89 -3.48 -18.69
N GLY A 69 -25.33 -2.42 -19.27
CA GLY A 69 -26.09 -1.33 -19.87
C GLY A 69 -25.24 -0.36 -20.67
N SER A 70 -25.90 0.65 -21.24
CA SER A 70 -25.25 1.71 -22.01
C SER A 70 -24.56 2.72 -21.09
N LEU A 71 -23.29 3.00 -21.36
CA LEU A 71 -22.54 4.05 -20.67
C LEU A 71 -23.24 5.41 -20.78
N ILE A 72 -23.84 5.70 -21.94
CA ILE A 72 -24.56 6.95 -22.17
C ILE A 72 -25.79 7.05 -21.28
N GLU A 73 -26.51 5.96 -21.05
CA GLU A 73 -27.68 5.94 -20.16
C GLU A 73 -27.26 6.06 -18.69
N ALA A 74 -26.13 5.46 -18.30
CA ALA A 74 -25.58 5.61 -16.96
C ALA A 74 -25.14 7.07 -16.70
N LEU A 75 -24.47 7.70 -17.65
CA LEU A 75 -24.00 9.09 -17.53
C LEU A 75 -25.14 10.10 -17.54
N LYS A 76 -26.23 9.86 -18.29
CA LYS A 76 -27.42 10.71 -18.28
C LYS A 76 -28.14 10.76 -16.93
N ASN A 77 -27.97 9.73 -16.11
CA ASN A 77 -28.57 9.64 -14.78
C ASN A 77 -27.53 9.89 -13.66
N ALA A 78 -26.32 10.31 -14.01
CA ALA A 78 -25.31 10.62 -13.02
C ALA A 78 -25.74 11.86 -12.22
N PRO A 79 -25.44 11.91 -10.91
CA PRO A 79 -25.60 13.14 -10.14
C PRO A 79 -24.76 14.23 -10.80
N GLU A 80 -25.42 15.33 -11.19
CA GLU A 80 -24.70 16.54 -11.57
C GLU A 80 -24.10 17.13 -10.30
N ASP A 81 -22.80 17.43 -10.34
CA ASP A 81 -22.13 18.20 -9.29
C ASP A 81 -22.35 19.68 -9.61
N PRO A 82 -23.20 20.39 -8.85
CA PRO A 82 -23.54 21.78 -9.12
C PRO A 82 -22.35 22.73 -8.91
N ASP A 83 -21.32 22.30 -8.19
CA ASP A 83 -20.14 23.09 -7.88
C ASP A 83 -18.95 22.74 -8.80
N PHE A 84 -19.13 21.84 -9.77
CA PHE A 84 -18.07 21.45 -10.70
C PHE A 84 -17.76 22.55 -11.71
N ASP A 85 -16.57 23.14 -11.59
CA ASP A 85 -16.04 24.13 -12.52
C ASP A 85 -15.12 23.47 -13.56
N LEU A 86 -15.67 23.33 -14.77
CA LEU A 86 -14.96 22.76 -15.91
C LEU A 86 -13.73 23.59 -16.34
N GLU A 87 -13.78 24.92 -16.22
CA GLU A 87 -12.70 25.80 -16.66
C GLU A 87 -11.51 25.68 -15.71
N THR A 88 -11.78 25.71 -14.39
CA THR A 88 -10.75 25.47 -13.36
C THR A 88 -10.16 24.07 -13.50
N TRP A 89 -11.00 23.04 -13.62
CA TRP A 89 -10.55 21.66 -13.82
C TRP A 89 -9.65 21.50 -15.06
N SER A 90 -10.05 22.09 -16.19
CA SER A 90 -9.27 22.02 -17.43
C SER A 90 -7.93 22.75 -17.31
N HIS A 91 -7.88 23.84 -16.55
CA HIS A 91 -6.64 24.58 -16.31
C HIS A 91 -5.65 23.77 -15.47
N GLU A 92 -6.13 23.14 -14.39
CA GLU A 92 -5.32 22.27 -13.55
C GLU A 92 -4.81 21.04 -14.31
N TRP A 93 -5.67 20.45 -15.13
CA TRP A 93 -5.29 19.30 -15.96
C TRP A 93 -4.18 19.64 -16.96
N ALA A 94 -4.26 20.79 -17.63
CA ALA A 94 -3.24 21.25 -18.57
C ALA A 94 -1.87 21.45 -17.88
N LYS A 95 -1.86 21.90 -16.61
CA LYS A 95 -0.64 22.04 -15.82
C LYS A 95 -0.01 20.67 -15.54
N ILE A 96 -0.80 19.69 -15.09
CA ILE A 96 -0.33 18.33 -14.82
C ILE A 96 0.20 17.68 -16.11
N GLU A 97 -0.50 17.84 -17.23
CA GLU A 97 -0.06 17.30 -18.52
C GLU A 97 1.29 17.89 -18.95
N ALA A 98 1.50 19.20 -18.74
CA ALA A 98 2.78 19.84 -19.02
C ALA A 98 3.91 19.33 -18.12
N GLU A 99 3.64 19.10 -16.83
CA GLU A 99 4.60 18.53 -15.88
C GLU A 99 5.01 17.10 -16.26
N ILE A 100 4.05 16.23 -16.56
CA ILE A 100 4.31 14.85 -17.02
C ILE A 100 5.13 14.87 -18.30
N LYS A 101 4.80 15.75 -19.25
CA LYS A 101 5.53 15.89 -20.51
C LYS A 101 6.98 16.37 -20.29
N ALA A 102 7.21 17.23 -19.31
CA ALA A 102 8.55 17.70 -18.96
C ALA A 102 9.39 16.58 -18.35
N ILE A 103 8.81 15.76 -17.46
CA ILE A 103 9.45 14.59 -16.85
C ILE A 103 9.83 13.57 -17.93
N ASN A 104 8.86 13.17 -18.76
CA ASN A 104 9.10 12.20 -19.83
C ASN A 104 10.19 12.68 -20.81
N ARG A 105 10.22 13.98 -21.12
CA ARG A 105 11.26 14.55 -21.98
C ARG A 105 12.65 14.52 -21.32
N ALA A 106 12.72 14.73 -20.00
CA ALA A 106 13.98 14.63 -19.27
C ALA A 106 14.49 13.17 -19.26
N ASP A 107 13.60 12.21 -19.08
CA ASP A 107 13.91 10.77 -19.11
C ASP A 107 14.34 10.32 -20.52
N ASP A 108 13.64 10.76 -21.57
CA ASP A 108 14.01 10.45 -22.97
C ASP A 108 15.41 10.96 -23.33
N ILE A 109 15.80 12.14 -22.82
CA ILE A 109 17.14 12.71 -22.99
C ILE A 109 18.19 11.89 -22.22
N ALA A 110 17.88 11.48 -20.98
CA ALA A 110 18.78 10.68 -20.15
C ALA A 110 18.99 9.27 -20.71
N GLU A 111 17.96 8.68 -21.32
CA GLU A 111 18.00 7.34 -21.94
C GLU A 111 18.50 7.35 -23.40
N GLY A 112 18.83 8.51 -23.97
CA GLY A 112 19.35 8.62 -25.33
C GLY A 112 18.34 8.29 -26.44
N ARG A 113 17.04 8.46 -26.17
CA ARG A 113 15.93 8.26 -27.13
C ARG A 113 15.44 9.55 -27.78
N GLY A 114 15.99 10.70 -27.37
CA GLY A 114 15.68 12.04 -27.85
C GLY A 114 16.33 12.45 -29.17
#